data_AF-A0AA95F6X7-F1
#
_entry.id   AF-A0AA95F6X7-F1
#
_cell.length_a   1.000
_cell.length_b   1.000
_cell.length_c   1.000
_cell.angle_alpha   90.00
_cell.angle_beta   90.00
_cell.angle_gamma   90.00
#
_symmetry.space_group_name_H-M   'P 1'
#
loop_
_entity.id
_entity.type
_entity.pdbx_description
1 polymer ?
#
loop_
_entity_poly.entity_id
_entity_poly.type
_entity_poly.pdbx_seq_one_letter_code
_entity_poly.pdbx_strand_id
1 'polypeptide(L)'
;MTVQTYTGTLMIVECPGCHMDFGVTPQFEASRRNDHALFYCPAGHSMSFGQKTEAEKLRARLRSAEAQLTHTQDQLQATEYQRRAQKGQNTKLRNRIAAGVCPCCNRSFQDLRRHMAGQHPDFTMHEN
;
A
#
# COMPACT_ATOMS: atom_id res chain seq x y z
N MET A 1 -36.30 -44.79 -22.45
CA MET A 1 -35.01 -44.46 -21.81
C MET A 1 -33.93 -44.67 -22.85
N THR A 2 -33.14 -43.64 -23.14
CA THR A 2 -31.98 -43.73 -24.02
C THR A 2 -30.74 -43.92 -23.14
N VAL A 3 -29.89 -44.87 -23.51
CA VAL A 3 -28.60 -45.09 -22.86
C VAL A 3 -27.50 -44.58 -23.78
N GLN A 4 -26.48 -43.97 -23.20
CA GLN A 4 -25.31 -43.50 -23.94
C GLN A 4 -24.05 -43.97 -23.21
N THR A 5 -23.08 -44.47 -23.96
CA THR A 5 -21.76 -44.82 -23.43
C THR A 5 -20.90 -43.56 -23.40
N TYR A 6 -20.32 -43.24 -22.26
CA TYR A 6 -19.36 -42.13 -22.08
C TYR A 6 -18.00 -42.69 -21.65
N THR A 7 -16.94 -42.26 -22.35
CA THR A 7 -15.55 -42.57 -21.99
C THR A 7 -14.84 -41.26 -21.68
N GLY A 8 -14.51 -41.04 -20.41
CA GLY A 8 -13.77 -39.84 -19.97
C GLY A 8 -13.65 -39.78 -18.45
N THR A 9 -12.88 -38.80 -17.97
CA THR A 9 -12.71 -38.53 -16.54
C THR A 9 -13.80 -37.62 -16.04
N LEU A 10 -14.40 -37.96 -14.90
CA LEU A 10 -15.33 -37.10 -14.17
C LEU A 10 -14.71 -36.71 -12.83
N MET A 11 -14.88 -35.45 -12.46
CA MET A 11 -14.59 -34.92 -11.14
C MET A 11 -15.87 -34.97 -10.31
N ILE A 12 -15.78 -35.47 -9.08
CA ILE A 12 -16.90 -35.45 -8.15
C ILE A 12 -16.96 -34.10 -7.45
N VAL A 13 -18.14 -33.49 -7.48
CA VAL A 13 -18.46 -32.25 -6.76
C VAL A 13 -19.63 -32.51 -5.83
N GLU A 14 -19.49 -32.08 -4.58
CA GLU A 14 -20.56 -32.14 -3.59
C GLU A 14 -21.41 -30.87 -3.66
N CYS A 15 -22.74 -31.02 -3.64
CA CYS A 15 -23.64 -29.90 -3.46
C CYS A 15 -23.70 -29.46 -1.98
N PRO A 16 -23.38 -28.21 -1.62
CA PRO A 16 -23.45 -27.76 -0.22
C PRO A 16 -24.88 -27.62 0.30
N GLY A 17 -25.90 -27.58 -0.56
CA GLY A 17 -27.31 -27.45 -0.17
C GLY A 17 -27.98 -28.79 0.15
N CYS A 18 -27.61 -29.86 -0.54
CA CYS A 18 -28.22 -31.19 -0.35
C CYS A 18 -27.24 -32.34 -0.15
N HIS A 19 -25.93 -32.07 -0.11
CA HIS A 19 -24.85 -33.03 0.09
C HIS A 19 -24.82 -34.17 -0.94
N MET A 20 -25.40 -33.94 -2.12
CA MET A 20 -25.34 -34.89 -3.22
C MET A 20 -24.01 -34.76 -3.96
N ASP A 21 -23.30 -35.87 -4.07
CA ASP A 21 -22.14 -36.02 -4.95
C ASP A 21 -22.59 -36.25 -6.39
N PHE A 22 -22.03 -35.49 -7.33
CA PHE A 22 -22.28 -35.68 -8.75
C PHE A 22 -21.04 -35.41 -9.61
N GLY A 23 -20.97 -36.10 -10.75
CA GLY A 23 -19.85 -36.01 -11.68
C GLY A 23 -19.98 -34.83 -12.63
N VAL A 24 -18.91 -34.07 -12.79
CA VAL A 24 -18.75 -33.04 -13.84
C VAL A 24 -17.46 -33.27 -14.61
N THR A 25 -17.36 -32.76 -15.84
CA THR A 25 -16.10 -32.83 -16.59
C THR A 25 -15.06 -31.88 -15.99
N PRO A 26 -13.76 -32.20 -16.07
CA PRO A 26 -12.69 -31.31 -15.62
C PRO A 26 -12.75 -29.92 -16.25
N GLN A 27 -13.15 -29.84 -17.52
CA GLN A 27 -13.27 -28.57 -18.25
C GLN A 27 -14.42 -27.71 -17.70
N PHE A 28 -15.54 -28.33 -17.33
CA PHE A 28 -16.66 -27.63 -16.71
C PHE A 28 -16.26 -27.06 -15.35
N GLU A 29 -15.61 -27.88 -14.52
CA GLU A 29 -15.14 -27.49 -13.20
C GLU A 29 -14.15 -26.32 -13.28
N ALA A 30 -13.14 -26.42 -14.15
CA ALA A 30 -12.16 -25.38 -14.37
C ALA A 30 -12.79 -24.07 -14.87
N SER A 31 -13.74 -24.16 -15.81
CA SER A 31 -14.47 -23.00 -16.33
C SER A 31 -15.24 -22.30 -15.22
N ARG A 32 -16.01 -23.05 -14.42
CA ARG A 32 -16.78 -22.53 -13.29
C ARG A 32 -15.92 -21.93 -12.18
N ARG A 33 -14.71 -22.46 -11.95
CA ARG A 33 -13.75 -21.85 -11.00
C ARG A 33 -13.16 -20.56 -11.51
N ASN A 34 -13.01 -20.42 -12.82
CA ASN A 34 -12.41 -19.24 -13.44
C ASN A 34 -13.42 -18.10 -13.62
N ASP A 35 -14.66 -18.42 -14.00
CA ASP A 35 -15.71 -17.41 -14.26
C ASP A 35 -16.61 -17.13 -13.05
N HIS A 36 -16.54 -17.97 -12.00
CA HIS A 36 -17.41 -17.91 -10.82
C HIS A 36 -18.92 -17.97 -11.14
N ALA A 37 -19.28 -18.44 -12.34
CA ALA A 37 -20.66 -18.48 -12.79
C ALA A 37 -21.46 -19.50 -11.97
N LEU A 38 -22.76 -19.19 -11.84
CA LEU A 38 -23.70 -20.09 -11.18
C LEU A 38 -23.88 -21.37 -11.99
N PHE A 39 -23.96 -22.49 -11.29
CA PHE A 39 -24.37 -23.78 -11.81
C PHE A 39 -25.25 -24.49 -10.80
N TYR A 40 -25.88 -25.60 -11.21
CA TYR A 40 -26.89 -26.27 -10.41
C TYR A 40 -26.54 -27.74 -10.19
N CYS A 41 -26.84 -28.24 -8.99
CA CYS A 41 -26.82 -29.68 -8.75
C CYS A 41 -28.02 -30.36 -9.45
N PRO A 42 -28.03 -31.70 -9.58
CA PRO A 42 -29.15 -32.42 -10.18
C PRO A 42 -30.50 -32.20 -9.48
N ALA A 43 -30.46 -31.91 -8.16
CA ALA A 43 -31.63 -31.54 -7.37
C ALA A 43 -32.06 -30.06 -7.49
N GLY A 44 -31.34 -29.22 -8.25
CA GLY A 44 -31.73 -27.84 -8.55
C GLY A 44 -31.19 -26.73 -7.64
N HIS A 45 -30.30 -27.02 -6.68
CA HIS A 45 -29.66 -25.99 -5.85
C HIS A 45 -28.60 -25.22 -6.63
N SER A 46 -28.60 -23.89 -6.53
CA SER A 46 -27.59 -23.03 -7.15
C SER A 46 -26.26 -23.07 -6.38
N MET A 47 -25.16 -23.05 -7.12
CA MET A 47 -23.80 -23.18 -6.59
C MET A 47 -22.84 -22.33 -7.41
N SER A 48 -21.75 -21.90 -6.80
CA SER A 48 -20.60 -21.30 -7.47
C SER A 48 -19.33 -21.62 -6.70
N PHE A 49 -18.18 -21.56 -7.37
CA PHE A 49 -16.89 -21.70 -6.72
C PHE A 49 -16.41 -20.34 -6.22
N GLY A 50 -16.47 -20.08 -4.92
CA GLY A 50 -16.08 -18.77 -4.34
C GLY A 50 -14.58 -18.55 -4.09
N GLN A 51 -13.73 -19.53 -4.41
CA GLN A 51 -12.30 -19.44 -4.15
C GLN A 51 -11.62 -18.56 -5.19
N LYS A 52 -10.82 -17.58 -4.74
CA LYS A 52 -10.07 -16.70 -5.65
C LYS A 52 -9.17 -17.50 -6.57
N THR A 53 -9.20 -17.18 -7.86
CA THR A 53 -8.28 -17.76 -8.84
C THR A 53 -6.85 -17.28 -8.58
N GLU A 54 -5.85 -18.01 -9.08
CA GLU A 54 -4.44 -17.55 -9.03
C GLU A 54 -4.27 -16.20 -9.75
N ALA A 55 -4.99 -15.98 -10.85
CA ALA A 55 -4.99 -14.70 -11.55
C ALA A 55 -5.51 -13.56 -10.67
N GLU A 56 -6.59 -13.77 -9.92
CA GLU A 56 -7.11 -12.77 -8.98
C GLU A 56 -6.17 -12.53 -7.79
N LYS A 57 -5.56 -13.58 -7.25
CA LYS A 57 -4.54 -13.45 -6.20
C LYS A 57 -3.34 -12.64 -6.71
N LEU A 58 -2.87 -12.91 -7.93
CA LEU A 58 -1.76 -12.18 -8.53
C LEU A 58 -2.11 -10.71 -8.78
N ARG A 59 -3.31 -10.44 -9.33
CA ARG A 59 -3.82 -9.06 -9.50
C ARG A 59 -3.92 -8.32 -8.16
N ALA A 60 -4.37 -8.99 -7.11
CA ALA A 60 -4.42 -8.39 -5.77
C ALA A 60 -3.02 -8.05 -5.25
N ARG A 61 -2.05 -8.97 -5.41
CA ARG A 61 -0.64 -8.73 -5.04
C ARG A 61 -0.02 -7.57 -5.82
N LEU A 62 -0.27 -7.49 -7.14
CA LEU A 62 0.20 -6.38 -7.97
C LEU A 62 -0.34 -5.05 -7.47
N ARG A 63 -1.66 -4.94 -7.25
CA ARG A 63 -2.26 -3.71 -6.69
C ARG A 63 -1.66 -3.33 -5.33
N SER A 64 -1.43 -4.30 -4.46
CA SER A 64 -0.80 -4.03 -3.15
C SER A 64 0.65 -3.54 -3.30
N ALA A 65 1.42 -4.13 -4.21
CA ALA A 65 2.79 -3.72 -4.48
C ALA A 65 2.85 -2.31 -5.09
N GLU A 66 1.97 -1.99 -6.04
CA GLU A 66 1.86 -0.67 -6.64
C GLU A 66 1.51 0.38 -5.58
N ALA A 67 0.52 0.11 -4.72
CA ALA A 67 0.14 1.02 -3.64
C ALA A 67 1.30 1.26 -2.64
N GLN A 68 2.07 0.21 -2.31
CA GLN A 68 3.25 0.34 -1.45
C GLN A 68 4.35 1.17 -2.12
N LEU A 69 4.57 0.98 -3.42
CA LEU A 69 5.55 1.74 -4.18
C LEU A 69 5.19 3.22 -4.19
N THR A 70 3.95 3.57 -4.54
CA THR A 70 3.46 4.95 -4.52
C THR A 70 3.60 5.57 -3.13
N HIS A 71 3.16 4.86 -2.09
CA HIS A 71 3.28 5.36 -0.72
C HIS A 71 4.74 5.64 -0.32
N THR A 72 5.66 4.74 -0.68
CA THR A 72 7.09 4.91 -0.40
C THR A 72 7.67 6.10 -1.17
N GLN A 73 7.29 6.28 -2.44
CA GLN A 73 7.70 7.42 -3.25
C GLN A 73 7.22 8.74 -2.65
N ASP A 74 5.96 8.81 -2.23
CA ASP A 74 5.40 10.00 -1.59
C ASP A 74 6.12 10.34 -0.29
N GLN A 75 6.42 9.33 0.54
CA GLN A 75 7.21 9.52 1.77
C GLN A 75 8.62 10.04 1.47
N LEU A 76 9.32 9.43 0.51
CA LEU A 76 10.66 9.86 0.12
C LEU A 76 10.65 11.31 -0.37
N GLN A 77 9.69 11.67 -1.22
CA GLN A 77 9.54 13.03 -1.72
C GLN A 77 9.26 14.03 -0.59
N ALA A 78 8.38 13.67 0.36
CA ALA A 78 8.08 14.51 1.51
C ALA A 78 9.31 14.71 2.41
N THR A 79 10.05 13.64 2.70
CA THR A 79 11.29 13.72 3.49
C THR A 79 12.36 14.54 2.78
N GLU A 80 12.53 14.37 1.47
CA GLU A 80 13.46 15.18 0.70
C GLU A 80 13.09 16.67 0.73
N TYR A 81 11.81 17.00 0.58
CA TYR A 81 11.33 18.37 0.67
C TYR A 81 11.62 18.98 2.03
N GLN A 82 11.31 18.25 3.12
CA GLN A 82 11.60 18.69 4.49
C GLN A 82 13.10 18.91 4.71
N ARG A 83 13.93 17.97 4.26
CA ARG A 83 15.39 18.07 4.35
C ARG A 83 15.92 19.30 3.60
N ARG A 84 15.43 19.56 2.39
CA ARG A 84 15.82 20.75 1.60
C ARG A 84 15.40 22.04 2.30
N ALA A 85 14.18 22.09 2.86
CA ALA A 85 13.69 23.24 3.59
C ALA A 85 14.50 23.51 4.87
N GLN A 86 14.77 22.48 5.69
CA GLN A 86 15.61 22.57 6.88
C GLN A 86 17.03 23.04 6.54
N LYS A 87 17.64 22.48 5.49
CA LYS A 87 18.95 22.93 5.01
C LYS A 87 18.95 24.40 4.61
N GLY A 88 17.89 24.86 3.94
CA GLY A 88 17.71 26.27 3.59
C GLY A 88 17.60 27.19 4.81
N GLN A 89 16.80 26.79 5.80
CA GLN A 89 16.66 27.53 7.07
C GLN A 89 17.98 27.60 7.84
N ASN A 90 18.69 26.48 7.97
CA ASN A 90 19.99 26.42 8.62
C ASN A 90 21.03 27.28 7.91
N THR A 91 21.05 27.26 6.57
CA THR A 91 21.95 28.12 5.78
C THR A 91 21.63 29.59 6.00
N LYS A 92 20.34 29.98 5.95
CA LYS A 92 19.92 31.37 6.21
C LYS A 92 20.25 31.83 7.63
N LEU A 93 20.10 30.95 8.62
CA LEU A 93 20.47 31.24 10.01
C LEU A 93 21.99 31.43 10.14
N ARG A 94 22.79 30.50 9.61
CA ARG A 94 24.26 30.59 9.60
C ARG A 94 24.76 31.88 8.94
N ASN A 95 24.20 32.23 7.79
CA ASN A 95 24.57 33.46 7.08
C ASN A 95 24.22 34.73 7.88
N ARG A 96 23.07 34.75 8.58
CA ARG A 96 22.69 35.88 9.45
C ARG A 96 23.66 36.04 10.62
N ILE A 97 23.97 34.94 11.30
CA ILE A 97 24.91 34.94 12.43
C ILE A 97 26.30 35.38 11.96
N ALA A 98 26.77 34.87 10.82
CA ALA A 98 28.05 35.26 10.23
C ALA A 98 28.11 36.76 9.85
N ALA A 99 26.98 37.34 9.44
CA ALA A 99 26.84 38.77 9.19
C ALA A 99 26.68 39.62 10.48
N GLY A 100 26.74 39.02 11.66
CA GLY A 100 26.57 39.71 12.96
C GLY A 100 25.12 40.06 13.29
N VAL A 101 24.14 39.44 12.63
CA VAL A 101 22.70 39.65 12.88
C VAL A 101 22.21 38.69 13.96
N CYS A 102 21.58 39.23 15.00
CA CYS A 102 20.98 38.44 16.08
C CYS A 102 19.72 37.69 15.59
N PRO A 103 19.64 36.34 15.71
CA PRO A 103 18.45 35.58 15.35
C PRO A 103 17.20 35.87 16.19
N CYS A 104 17.34 36.37 17.42
CA CYS A 104 16.22 36.63 18.33
C CYS A 104 15.52 37.96 18.05
N CYS A 105 16.29 39.04 17.82
CA CYS A 105 15.75 40.39 17.64
C CYS A 105 16.00 40.99 16.23
N ASN A 106 16.66 40.26 15.34
CA ASN A 106 16.95 40.63 13.94
C ASN A 106 17.71 41.96 13.77
N ARG A 107 18.51 42.34 14.77
CA ARG A 107 19.39 43.53 14.75
C ARG A 107 20.84 43.14 14.50
N SER A 108 21.59 44.02 13.83
CA SER A 108 23.02 43.83 13.57
C SER A 108 23.86 44.42 14.70
N PHE A 109 24.89 43.69 15.13
CA PHE A 109 25.82 44.12 16.18
C PHE A 109 27.25 43.88 15.74
N GLN A 110 28.15 44.78 16.10
CA GLN A 110 29.60 44.58 15.91
C GLN A 110 30.13 43.42 16.77
N ASP A 111 29.62 43.29 18.00
CA ASP A 111 29.90 42.19 18.90
C ASP A 111 28.60 41.47 19.27
N LEU A 112 28.19 40.56 18.38
CA LEU A 112 27.00 39.73 18.55
C LEU A 112 27.08 38.87 19.83
N ARG A 113 28.27 38.41 20.21
CA ARG A 113 28.47 37.56 21.39
C ARG A 113 28.11 38.30 22.68
N ARG A 114 28.60 39.53 22.85
CA ARG A 114 28.26 40.37 24.01
C ARG A 114 26.77 40.70 24.06
N HIS A 115 26.15 40.97 22.91
CA HIS A 115 24.70 41.21 22.84
C HIS A 115 23.91 39.98 23.32
N MET A 116 24.23 38.79 22.81
CA MET A 116 23.57 37.55 23.20
C MET A 116 23.73 37.26 24.70
N ALA A 117 24.94 37.37 25.25
CA ALA A 117 25.19 37.12 26.67
C ALA A 117 24.42 38.07 27.60
N GLY A 118 24.14 39.30 27.15
CA GLY A 118 23.42 40.29 27.96
C GLY A 118 21.90 40.24 27.82
N GLN A 119 21.37 40.16 26.59
CA GLN A 119 19.93 40.26 26.32
C GLN A 119 19.25 38.91 26.03
N HIS A 120 20.02 37.89 25.67
CA HIS A 120 19.50 36.56 25.33
C HIS A 120 20.32 35.46 26.03
N PRO A 121 20.48 35.52 27.37
CA PRO A 121 21.35 34.60 28.11
C PRO A 121 20.87 33.13 28.04
N ASP A 122 19.57 32.91 27.92
CA ASP A 122 18.97 31.57 27.87
C ASP A 122 18.91 30.98 26.45
N PHE A 123 19.43 31.70 25.45
CA PHE A 123 19.39 31.22 24.07
C PHE A 123 20.38 30.06 23.86
N THR A 124 19.86 28.85 23.93
CA THR A 124 20.57 27.60 23.63
C THR A 124 20.25 27.18 22.20
N MET A 125 21.26 27.17 21.32
CA MET A 125 21.11 26.54 20.01
C MET A 125 21.08 25.02 20.21
N HIS A 126 19.90 24.44 20.30
CA HIS A 126 19.74 22.99 20.25
C HIS A 126 19.90 22.51 18.80
N GLU A 127 20.96 21.76 18.52
CA GLU A 127 21.09 20.98 17.30
C GLU A 127 20.15 19.76 17.40
N ASN A 128 19.10 19.75 16.57
CA ASN A 128 18.29 18.56 16.28
C ASN A 128 18.76 17.95 14.96
#